data_AF-A0A2I0KB51-F1
#
_entry.id   AF-A0A2I0KB51-F1
#
_cell.length_a   1.000
_cell.length_b   1.000
_cell.length_c   1.000
_cell.angle_alpha   90.00
_cell.angle_beta   90.00
_cell.angle_gamma   90.00
#
_symmetry.space_group_name_H-M   'P 1'
#
loop_
_entity.id
_entity.type
_entity.pdbx_description
1 polymer ?
#
loop_
_entity_poly.entity_id
_entity_poly.type
_entity_poly.pdbx_seq_one_letter_code
_entity_poly.pdbx_strand_id
1 'polypeptide(L)'
;MLRLVFHDAGTYEMYENSGGMNGSIVYELDRPENAGLKKSLKVLEKAKTEVDAKQQGNKNLDILDPDSPGRLPQESLDASALKQTQELVTLSGAHTLGGKGFGNPNVFDNSYYKILLEKPWSSAAGMSSMIGLPSDRALAEDNECLRWIKAYADDQNLFFKDFKDAYIKLVNSGAKWRSP
;
A
#
# COMPACT_ATOMS: atom_id res chain seq x y z
N MET A 1 5.79 -0.15 -7.95
CA MET A 1 6.52 0.83 -7.11
C MET A 1 5.74 1.15 -5.85
N LEU A 2 4.53 1.73 -5.93
CA LEU A 2 3.74 2.07 -4.73
C LEU A 2 3.57 0.89 -3.77
N ARG A 3 3.16 -0.28 -4.28
CA ARG A 3 3.05 -1.52 -3.47
C ARG A 3 4.37 -1.94 -2.81
N LEU A 4 5.52 -1.78 -3.47
CA LEU A 4 6.82 -2.14 -2.88
C LEU A 4 7.10 -1.30 -1.63
N VAL A 5 6.85 0.01 -1.72
CA VAL A 5 6.99 0.94 -0.58
C VAL A 5 6.04 0.58 0.57
N PHE A 6 4.78 0.27 0.27
CA PHE A 6 3.81 -0.16 1.28
C PHE A 6 4.28 -1.40 2.04
N HIS A 7 4.86 -2.37 1.33
CA HIS A 7 5.30 -3.62 1.93
C HIS A 7 6.58 -3.44 2.77
N ASP A 8 7.48 -2.51 2.43
CA ASP A 8 8.65 -2.22 3.28
C ASP A 8 8.23 -1.42 4.52
N ALA A 9 7.49 -0.33 4.33
CA ALA A 9 7.06 0.52 5.44
C ALA A 9 6.06 -0.15 6.40
N GLY A 10 5.21 -1.05 5.89
CA GLY A 10 4.15 -1.69 6.66
C GLY A 10 4.62 -2.74 7.66
N THR A 11 5.92 -3.06 7.71
CA THR A 11 6.50 -3.96 8.72
C THR A 11 6.86 -3.25 10.02
N TYR A 12 6.67 -1.93 10.12
CA TYR A 12 7.01 -1.17 11.32
C TYR A 12 6.17 -1.63 12.51
N GLU A 13 6.85 -2.07 13.57
CA GLU A 13 6.22 -2.41 14.83
C GLU A 13 6.69 -1.47 15.95
N MET A 14 5.72 -0.81 16.59
CA MET A 14 5.98 0.28 17.53
C MET A 14 6.57 -0.18 18.86
N TYR A 15 6.15 -1.33 19.38
CA TYR A 15 6.62 -1.81 20.69
C TYR A 15 8.05 -2.31 20.65
N GLU A 16 8.43 -2.95 19.54
CA GLU A 16 9.80 -3.43 19.31
C GLU A 16 10.68 -2.37 18.64
N ASN A 17 10.09 -1.29 18.15
CA ASN A 17 10.73 -0.25 17.35
C ASN A 17 11.62 -0.83 16.23
N SER A 18 11.06 -1.78 15.48
CA SER A 18 11.74 -2.55 14.44
C SER A 18 10.91 -2.59 13.16
N GLY A 19 11.54 -2.89 12.02
CA GLY A 19 10.93 -2.79 10.70
C GLY A 19 10.66 -1.37 10.23
N GLY A 20 9.80 -1.23 9.24
CA GLY A 20 9.48 0.04 8.57
C GLY A 20 10.35 0.31 7.36
N MET A 21 10.35 1.57 6.90
CA MET A 21 11.04 1.98 5.68
C MET A 21 12.57 1.97 5.86
N ASN A 22 13.17 0.79 5.72
CA ASN A 22 14.59 0.54 5.97
C ASN A 22 15.27 -0.26 4.84
N GLY A 23 14.49 -0.68 3.82
CA GLY A 23 14.96 -1.44 2.67
C GLY A 23 15.06 -2.96 2.88
N SER A 24 14.64 -3.51 4.01
CA SER A 24 14.71 -4.96 4.32
C SER A 24 13.92 -5.80 3.33
N ILE A 25 12.93 -5.23 2.64
CA ILE A 25 12.08 -5.94 1.66
C ILE A 25 12.87 -6.70 0.60
N VAL A 26 14.11 -6.28 0.29
CA VAL A 26 15.00 -6.98 -0.65
C VAL A 26 15.33 -8.42 -0.21
N TYR A 27 15.28 -8.69 1.10
CA TYR A 27 15.52 -9.99 1.72
C TYR A 27 14.23 -10.80 1.96
N GLU A 28 13.07 -10.23 1.64
CA GLU A 28 11.75 -10.75 2.05
C GLU A 28 10.86 -11.15 0.87
N LEU A 29 11.39 -11.12 -0.35
CA LEU A 29 10.62 -11.30 -1.60
C LEU A 29 10.05 -12.71 -1.80
N ASP A 30 10.51 -13.69 -1.04
CA ASP A 30 10.00 -15.06 -1.08
C ASP A 30 8.80 -15.27 -0.14
N ARG A 31 8.44 -14.25 0.66
CA ARG A 31 7.26 -14.30 1.53
C ARG A 31 5.96 -14.24 0.70
N PRO A 32 4.91 -14.99 1.06
CA PRO A 32 3.64 -14.99 0.33
C PRO A 32 3.03 -13.60 0.14
N GLU A 33 3.08 -12.75 1.16
CA GLU A 33 2.61 -11.36 1.12
C GLU A 33 3.33 -10.51 0.05
N ASN A 34 4.60 -10.81 -0.23
CA ASN A 34 5.45 -10.07 -1.16
C ASN A 34 5.43 -10.62 -2.60
N ALA A 35 4.54 -11.59 -2.88
CA ALA A 35 4.42 -12.18 -4.21
C ALA A 35 4.20 -11.12 -5.30
N GLY A 36 5.01 -11.20 -6.37
CA GLY A 36 4.96 -10.28 -7.51
C GLY A 36 5.86 -9.04 -7.42
N LEU A 37 6.47 -8.76 -6.25
CA LEU A 37 7.30 -7.57 -6.06
C LEU A 37 8.69 -7.65 -6.69
N LYS A 38 9.18 -8.86 -7.05
CA LYS A 38 10.47 -9.08 -7.72
C LYS A 38 10.64 -8.23 -8.99
N LYS A 39 9.57 -8.03 -9.77
CA LYS A 39 9.61 -7.18 -10.98
C LYS A 39 9.81 -5.71 -10.63
N SER A 40 9.14 -5.24 -9.58
CA SER A 40 9.27 -3.88 -9.08
C SER A 40 10.71 -3.63 -8.60
N LEU A 41 11.28 -4.54 -7.80
CA LEU A 41 12.63 -4.34 -7.28
C LEU A 41 13.68 -4.21 -8.40
N LYS A 42 13.62 -5.03 -9.46
CA LYS A 42 14.54 -4.93 -10.60
C LYS A 42 14.56 -3.55 -11.27
N VAL A 43 13.41 -2.89 -11.35
CA VAL A 43 13.34 -1.52 -11.89
C VAL A 43 14.04 -0.54 -10.95
N LEU A 44 13.84 -0.70 -9.64
CA LEU A 44 14.45 0.15 -8.62
C LEU A 44 15.97 -0.05 -8.53
N GLU A 45 16.46 -1.28 -8.62
CA GLU A 45 17.90 -1.62 -8.63
C GLU A 45 18.64 -0.92 -9.79
N LYS A 46 18.01 -0.88 -10.97
CA LYS A 46 18.57 -0.18 -12.13
C LYS A 46 18.70 1.31 -11.85
N ALA A 47 17.65 1.93 -11.31
CA ALA A 47 17.67 3.35 -10.95
C ALA A 47 18.68 3.64 -9.82
N LYS A 48 18.75 2.78 -8.79
CA LYS A 48 19.70 2.90 -7.68
C LYS A 48 21.14 2.88 -8.19
N THR A 49 21.46 1.98 -9.12
CA THR A 49 22.80 1.91 -9.74
C THR A 49 23.19 3.23 -10.41
N GLU A 50 22.25 3.87 -11.12
CA GLU A 50 22.48 5.16 -11.77
C GLU A 50 22.64 6.33 -10.77
N VAL A 51 21.93 6.27 -9.64
CA VAL A 51 22.03 7.26 -8.55
C VAL A 51 23.33 7.09 -7.77
N ASP A 52 23.69 5.86 -7.39
CA ASP A 52 24.91 5.54 -6.65
C ASP A 52 26.16 5.92 -7.45
N ALA A 53 26.14 5.73 -8.77
CA ALA A 53 27.21 6.17 -9.66
C ALA A 53 27.42 7.70 -9.64
N LYS A 54 26.38 8.48 -9.31
CA LYS A 54 26.42 9.94 -9.22
C LYS A 54 26.67 10.44 -7.80
N GLN A 55 26.26 9.70 -6.77
CA GLN A 55 26.35 10.08 -5.35
C GLN A 55 27.54 9.43 -4.63
N GLN A 56 28.76 9.55 -5.16
CA GLN A 56 29.98 9.04 -4.51
C GLN A 56 30.01 9.40 -3.00
N GLY A 57 29.66 8.45 -2.13
CA GLY A 57 29.84 8.55 -0.67
C GLY A 57 28.60 8.56 0.23
N ASN A 58 27.36 8.69 -0.27
CA ASN A 58 26.18 8.76 0.61
C ASN A 58 25.22 7.58 0.45
N LYS A 59 25.68 6.39 0.89
CA LYS A 59 24.82 5.20 0.97
C LYS A 59 23.84 5.36 2.14
N ASN A 60 22.54 5.20 1.88
CA ASN A 60 21.55 5.00 2.94
C ASN A 60 22.01 3.85 3.86
N LEU A 61 21.64 3.92 5.14
CA LEU A 61 21.87 2.83 6.10
C LEU A 61 20.86 1.72 5.83
N ASP A 62 21.00 1.04 4.68
CA ASP A 62 20.20 -0.12 4.35
C ASP A 62 20.47 -1.20 5.43
N ILE A 63 19.42 -1.71 6.07
CA ILE A 63 19.54 -2.84 6.99
C ILE A 63 19.89 -4.10 6.18
N LEU A 64 20.76 -4.95 6.72
CA LEU A 64 21.27 -6.14 6.03
C LEU A 64 20.47 -7.42 6.34
N ASP A 65 19.50 -7.32 7.24
CA ASP A 65 18.70 -8.42 7.77
C ASP A 65 17.20 -8.23 7.45
N PRO A 66 16.45 -9.33 7.24
CA PRO A 66 15.00 -9.25 7.03
C PRO A 66 14.25 -8.91 8.32
N ASP A 67 13.10 -8.24 8.21
CA ASP A 67 12.18 -8.02 9.32
C ASP A 67 11.51 -9.32 9.76
N SER A 68 10.86 -9.35 10.93
CA SER A 68 10.14 -10.55 11.37
C SER A 68 8.95 -10.88 10.44
N PRO A 69 8.68 -12.17 10.15
CA PRO A 69 7.56 -12.56 9.28
C PRO A 69 6.20 -12.28 9.93
N GLY A 70 5.14 -12.19 9.11
CA GLY A 70 3.76 -12.08 9.60
C GLY A 70 3.32 -10.67 10.03
N ARG A 71 4.12 -9.64 9.71
CA ARG A 71 3.79 -8.23 10.01
C ARG A 71 2.86 -7.59 8.98
N LEU A 72 2.67 -8.21 7.82
CA LEU A 72 1.73 -7.77 6.79
C LEU A 72 0.60 -8.78 6.61
N PRO A 73 -0.64 -8.32 6.38
CA PRO A 73 -1.71 -9.20 5.95
C PRO A 73 -1.45 -9.69 4.52
N GLN A 74 -1.74 -10.96 4.26
CA GLN A 74 -1.79 -11.47 2.88
C GLN A 74 -2.99 -10.86 2.14
N GLU A 75 -2.88 -10.66 0.83
CA GLU A 75 -3.96 -10.12 -0.01
C GLU A 75 -5.25 -10.99 0.03
N SER A 76 -5.14 -12.26 0.43
CA SER A 76 -6.24 -13.21 0.57
C SER A 76 -6.92 -13.20 1.94
N LEU A 77 -6.35 -12.55 2.96
CA LEU A 77 -6.89 -12.55 4.31
C LEU A 77 -8.01 -11.52 4.46
N ASP A 78 -8.99 -11.87 5.28
CA ASP A 78 -10.15 -11.03 5.61
C ASP A 78 -9.73 -9.81 6.46
N ALA A 79 -10.32 -8.65 6.18
CA ALA A 79 -10.02 -7.37 6.84
C ALA A 79 -10.55 -7.28 8.28
N SER A 80 -11.28 -8.30 8.77
CA SER A 80 -11.85 -8.35 10.11
C SER A 80 -10.81 -8.21 11.23
N ALA A 81 -9.53 -8.50 10.97
CA ALA A 81 -8.43 -8.31 11.92
C ALA A 81 -7.81 -6.89 11.92
N LEU A 82 -8.16 -6.03 10.97
CA LEU A 82 -7.58 -4.68 10.85
C LEU A 82 -8.45 -3.66 11.58
N LYS A 83 -7.81 -2.77 12.36
CA LYS A 83 -8.48 -1.60 12.91
C LYS A 83 -8.90 -0.69 11.75
N GLN A 84 -10.21 -0.63 11.51
CA GLN A 84 -10.85 0.07 10.40
C GLN A 84 -10.83 1.59 10.63
N THR A 85 -9.69 2.21 10.36
CA THR A 85 -9.48 3.66 10.55
C THR A 85 -9.64 4.41 9.23
N GLN A 86 -9.82 5.74 9.32
CA GLN A 86 -9.71 6.64 8.16
C GLN A 86 -8.42 6.41 7.37
N GLU A 87 -7.28 6.25 8.05
CA GLU A 87 -5.98 6.05 7.41
C GLU A 87 -5.96 4.78 6.57
N LEU A 88 -6.55 3.68 7.06
CA LEU A 88 -6.67 2.44 6.29
C LEU A 88 -7.49 2.66 5.01
N VAL A 89 -8.68 3.25 5.12
CA VAL A 89 -9.55 3.55 3.97
C VAL A 89 -8.86 4.46 2.96
N THR A 90 -8.12 5.44 3.46
CA THR A 90 -7.34 6.38 2.64
C THR A 90 -6.27 5.64 1.87
N LEU A 91 -5.43 4.85 2.53
CA LEU A 91 -4.32 4.13 1.90
C LEU A 91 -4.81 3.05 0.92
N SER A 92 -5.93 2.39 1.20
CA SER A 92 -6.57 1.44 0.28
C SER A 92 -6.97 2.08 -1.05
N GLY A 93 -7.14 3.40 -1.12
CA GLY A 93 -7.35 4.15 -2.37
C GLY A 93 -6.26 3.93 -3.42
N ALA A 94 -5.06 3.49 -3.01
CA ALA A 94 -4.00 3.06 -3.91
C ALA A 94 -4.41 1.92 -4.86
N HIS A 95 -5.45 1.14 -4.51
CA HIS A 95 -6.01 0.08 -5.35
C HIS A 95 -6.68 0.57 -6.64
N THR A 96 -6.89 1.89 -6.80
CA THR A 96 -7.22 2.48 -8.11
C THR A 96 -6.13 2.19 -9.17
N LEU A 97 -4.88 1.97 -8.73
CA LEU A 97 -3.77 1.61 -9.61
C LEU A 97 -3.62 0.08 -9.73
N GLY A 98 -3.32 -0.37 -10.94
CA GLY A 98 -3.03 -1.77 -11.24
C GLY A 98 -4.29 -2.64 -11.46
N GLY A 99 -4.08 -3.96 -11.45
CA GLY A 99 -5.04 -4.94 -11.97
C GLY A 99 -6.18 -5.35 -11.02
N LYS A 100 -6.58 -4.51 -10.06
CA LYS A 100 -7.63 -4.86 -9.08
C LYS A 100 -9.07 -4.58 -9.57
N GLY A 101 -9.20 -4.07 -10.80
CA GLY A 101 -10.50 -3.83 -11.45
C GLY A 101 -11.13 -2.49 -11.09
N PHE A 102 -10.39 -1.59 -10.43
CA PHE A 102 -10.83 -0.23 -10.13
C PHE A 102 -10.31 0.73 -11.20
N GLY A 103 -11.22 1.41 -11.91
CA GLY A 103 -10.90 2.53 -12.79
C GLY A 103 -9.85 2.23 -13.87
N ASN A 104 -9.08 3.25 -14.23
CA ASN A 104 -7.93 3.09 -15.14
C ASN A 104 -6.68 2.69 -14.33
N PRO A 105 -6.04 1.55 -14.62
CA PRO A 105 -4.95 1.00 -13.80
C PRO A 105 -3.68 1.87 -13.77
N ASN A 106 -3.59 2.91 -14.61
CA ASN A 106 -2.44 3.80 -14.71
C ASN A 106 -2.75 5.24 -14.25
N VAL A 107 -3.96 5.51 -13.76
CA VAL A 107 -4.37 6.85 -13.32
C VAL A 107 -4.65 6.81 -11.83
N PHE A 108 -3.99 7.69 -11.08
CA PHE A 108 -4.29 7.87 -9.66
C PHE A 108 -5.43 8.88 -9.53
N ASP A 109 -6.62 8.38 -9.22
CA ASP A 109 -7.86 9.13 -9.05
C ASP A 109 -8.73 8.51 -7.95
N ASN A 110 -9.95 9.02 -7.75
CA ASN A 110 -10.87 8.48 -6.74
C ASN A 110 -11.78 7.35 -7.25
N SER A 111 -11.47 6.71 -8.38
CA SER A 111 -12.31 5.65 -8.98
C SER A 111 -12.50 4.44 -8.06
N TYR A 112 -11.50 4.13 -7.23
CA TYR A 112 -11.60 3.10 -6.18
C TYR A 112 -12.88 3.27 -5.34
N TYR A 113 -13.09 4.45 -4.78
CA TYR A 113 -14.21 4.72 -3.88
C TYR A 113 -15.56 4.73 -4.60
N LYS A 114 -15.61 5.30 -5.81
CA LYS A 114 -16.83 5.32 -6.63
C LYS A 114 -17.31 3.91 -6.94
N ILE A 115 -16.40 3.04 -7.38
CA ILE A 115 -16.72 1.65 -7.73
C ILE A 115 -17.05 0.82 -6.48
N LEU A 116 -16.42 1.08 -5.33
CA LEU A 116 -16.81 0.43 -4.08
C LEU A 116 -18.27 0.69 -3.71
N LEU A 117 -18.76 1.91 -3.92
CA LEU A 117 -20.16 2.28 -3.63
C LEU A 117 -21.16 1.59 -4.56
N GLU A 118 -20.74 1.22 -5.78
CA GLU A 118 -21.57 0.46 -6.73
C GLU A 118 -21.70 -1.01 -6.34
N LYS A 119 -20.79 -1.54 -5.51
CA LYS A 119 -20.73 -2.94 -5.08
C LYS A 119 -20.90 -3.94 -6.24
N PRO A 120 -20.05 -3.87 -7.30
CA PRO A 120 -20.20 -4.69 -8.50
C PRO A 120 -20.18 -6.21 -8.25
N TRP A 121 -19.54 -6.65 -7.15
CA TRP A 121 -19.50 -8.05 -6.72
C TRP A 121 -20.84 -8.58 -6.19
N SER A 122 -21.80 -7.72 -5.84
CA SER A 122 -23.12 -8.13 -5.35
C SER A 122 -24.02 -8.66 -6.47
N SER A 123 -23.76 -8.27 -7.72
CA SER A 123 -24.36 -8.92 -8.89
C SER A 123 -23.50 -10.13 -9.28
N ALA A 124 -24.00 -11.34 -9.05
CA ALA A 124 -23.27 -12.60 -9.27
C ALA A 124 -22.97 -12.93 -10.76
N ALA A 125 -22.80 -11.93 -11.62
CA ALA A 125 -22.63 -12.10 -13.06
C ALA A 125 -21.24 -11.66 -13.54
N GLY A 126 -20.49 -12.60 -14.13
CA GLY A 126 -19.32 -12.32 -14.95
C GLY A 126 -18.12 -11.70 -14.22
N MET A 127 -17.35 -10.91 -14.95
CA MET A 127 -16.09 -10.31 -14.50
C MET A 127 -16.26 -9.32 -13.33
N SER A 128 -17.48 -8.82 -13.08
CA SER A 128 -17.80 -7.91 -11.96
C SER A 128 -17.55 -8.54 -10.59
N SER A 129 -17.66 -9.88 -10.49
CA SER A 129 -17.36 -10.64 -9.28
C SER A 129 -15.85 -10.69 -8.94
N MET A 130 -14.98 -10.35 -9.90
CA MET A 130 -13.52 -10.32 -9.73
C MET A 130 -12.98 -8.93 -9.35
N ILE A 131 -13.83 -7.91 -9.28
CA ILE A 131 -13.42 -6.55 -8.90
C ILE A 131 -13.17 -6.49 -7.39
N GLY A 132 -12.03 -5.91 -7.01
CA GLY A 132 -11.61 -5.73 -5.63
C GLY A 132 -11.26 -7.02 -4.89
N LEU A 133 -10.49 -6.88 -3.82
CA LEU A 133 -10.17 -7.96 -2.89
C LEU A 133 -11.30 -8.17 -1.87
N PRO A 134 -11.37 -9.32 -1.17
CA PRO A 134 -12.29 -9.51 -0.04
C PRO A 134 -12.19 -8.39 1.01
N SER A 135 -10.98 -7.93 1.30
CA SER A 135 -10.73 -6.82 2.23
C SER A 135 -11.31 -5.47 1.75
N ASP A 136 -11.23 -5.17 0.45
CA ASP A 136 -11.84 -3.96 -0.13
C ASP A 136 -13.36 -3.97 0.06
N ARG A 137 -13.98 -5.15 -0.12
CA ARG A 137 -15.43 -5.34 0.02
C ARG A 137 -15.86 -5.18 1.47
N ALA A 138 -15.08 -5.71 2.42
CA ALA A 138 -15.34 -5.55 3.85
C ALA A 138 -15.36 -4.07 4.28
N LEU A 139 -14.45 -3.24 3.75
CA LEU A 139 -14.46 -1.78 4.02
C LEU A 139 -15.77 -1.11 3.54
N ALA A 140 -16.36 -1.60 2.46
CA ALA A 140 -17.63 -1.07 1.93
C ALA A 140 -18.88 -1.54 2.71
N GLU A 141 -18.74 -2.50 3.63
CA GLU A 141 -19.80 -2.98 4.51
C GLU A 141 -19.71 -2.38 5.93
N ASP A 142 -18.58 -1.81 6.33
CA ASP A 142 -18.42 -1.15 7.62
C ASP A 142 -18.92 0.31 7.61
N ASN A 143 -19.69 0.70 8.62
CA ASN A 143 -20.33 2.01 8.66
C ASN A 143 -19.33 3.17 8.82
N GLU A 144 -18.26 2.98 9.60
CA GLU A 144 -17.24 4.01 9.80
C GLU A 144 -16.42 4.20 8.52
N CYS A 145 -16.03 3.10 7.87
CA CYS A 145 -15.33 3.12 6.60
C CYS A 145 -16.19 3.73 5.50
N LEU A 146 -17.48 3.37 5.43
CA LEU A 146 -18.41 3.86 4.41
C LEU A 146 -18.56 5.38 4.45
N ARG A 147 -18.46 6.01 5.63
CA ARG A 147 -18.43 7.48 5.75
C ARG A 147 -17.27 8.08 4.96
N TRP A 148 -16.07 7.53 5.11
CA TRP A 148 -14.86 8.01 4.41
C TRP A 148 -14.88 7.65 2.93
N ILE A 149 -15.34 6.45 2.57
CA ILE A 149 -15.52 6.04 1.17
C ILE A 149 -16.42 7.04 0.43
N LYS A 150 -17.57 7.43 1.02
CA LYS A 150 -18.46 8.44 0.44
C LYS A 150 -17.77 9.79 0.28
N ALA A 151 -17.11 10.28 1.33
CA ALA A 151 -16.39 11.56 1.29
C ALA A 151 -15.33 11.59 0.17
N TYR A 152 -14.55 10.53 0.01
CA TYR A 152 -13.52 10.43 -1.02
C TYR A 152 -14.07 10.18 -2.43
N ALA A 153 -15.21 9.48 -2.57
CA ALA A 153 -15.90 9.34 -3.84
C ALA A 153 -16.44 10.70 -4.35
N ASP A 154 -16.93 11.54 -3.44
CA ASP A 154 -17.50 12.85 -3.76
C ASP A 154 -16.42 13.92 -3.99
N ASP A 155 -15.29 13.84 -3.27
CA ASP A 155 -14.20 14.83 -3.35
C ASP A 155 -12.82 14.17 -3.58
N GLN A 156 -12.35 14.23 -4.82
CA GLN A 156 -11.03 13.73 -5.21
C GLN A 156 -9.88 14.54 -4.58
N ASN A 157 -10.06 15.84 -4.37
CA ASN A 157 -9.01 16.68 -3.79
C ASN A 157 -8.82 16.35 -2.30
N LEU A 158 -9.92 16.09 -1.59
CA LEU A 158 -9.88 15.58 -0.23
C LEU A 158 -9.12 14.24 -0.16
N PHE A 159 -9.45 13.30 -1.06
CA PHE A 159 -8.71 12.03 -1.17
C PHE A 159 -7.22 12.26 -1.39
N PHE A 160 -6.83 13.08 -2.38
CA PHE A 160 -5.42 13.33 -2.68
C PHE A 160 -4.67 13.95 -1.51
N LYS A 161 -5.30 14.92 -0.82
CA LYS A 161 -4.70 15.58 0.33
C LYS A 161 -4.43 14.57 1.45
N ASP A 162 -5.44 13.79 1.84
CA ASP A 162 -5.33 12.86 2.95
C ASP A 162 -4.44 11.66 2.59
N PHE A 163 -4.48 11.18 1.34
CA PHE A 163 -3.58 10.12 0.87
C PHE A 163 -2.12 10.55 0.96
N LYS A 164 -1.81 11.77 0.51
CA LYS A 164 -0.45 12.32 0.64
C LYS A 164 -0.01 12.39 2.11
N ASP A 165 -0.87 12.88 3.01
CA ASP A 165 -0.54 13.00 4.43
C ASP A 165 -0.34 11.61 5.08
N ALA A 166 -1.24 10.65 4.82
CA ALA A 166 -1.15 9.28 5.33
C ALA A 166 0.04 8.51 4.75
N TYR A 167 0.33 8.69 3.46
CA TYR A 167 1.46 8.05 2.80
C TYR A 167 2.79 8.58 3.32
N ILE A 168 2.93 9.90 3.53
CA ILE A 168 4.12 10.50 4.16
C ILE A 168 4.33 9.93 5.57
N LYS A 169 3.26 9.78 6.36
CA LYS A 169 3.33 9.17 7.69
C LYS A 169 3.81 7.73 7.62
N LEU A 170 3.25 6.94 6.71
CA LEU A 170 3.63 5.54 6.51
C LEU A 170 5.11 5.42 6.15
N VAL A 171 5.59 6.15 5.13
CA VAL A 171 6.97 6.00 4.66
C VAL A 171 8.02 6.56 5.62
N ASN A 172 7.63 7.43 6.55
CA ASN A 172 8.51 7.89 7.62
C ASN A 172 8.44 7.01 8.87
N SER A 173 7.51 6.07 8.96
CA SER A 173 7.41 5.16 10.10
C SER A 173 8.57 4.16 10.07
N GLY A 174 9.35 4.10 11.15
CA GLY A 174 10.58 3.29 11.25
C GLY A 174 11.78 3.81 10.45
N ALA A 175 11.60 4.83 9.61
CA ALA A 175 12.67 5.38 8.79
C ALA A 175 13.74 6.09 9.63
N LYS A 176 15.02 5.81 9.36
CA LYS A 176 16.16 6.52 9.95
C LYS A 176 16.91 7.28 8.87
N TRP A 177 16.64 8.58 8.80
CA TRP A 177 17.33 9.47 7.88
C TRP A 177 18.65 9.96 8.48
N ARG A 178 19.72 10.01 7.69
CA ARG A 178 20.93 10.73 8.09
C ARG A 178 20.57 12.20 8.26
N SER A 179 20.99 12.80 9.37
CA SER A 179 20.91 14.26 9.52
C SER A 179 21.81 14.91 8.46
N PRO A 180 21.40 16.06 7.87
CA PRO A 180 22.22 16.81 6.92
C PRO A 180 23.60 17.18 7.48
#